data_AF-A0A090X3Z7-F1
#
_entry.id   AF-A0A090X3Z7-F1
#
_cell.length_a   1.000
_cell.length_b   1.000
_cell.length_c   1.000
_cell.angle_alpha   90.00
_cell.angle_beta   90.00
_cell.angle_gamma   90.00
#
_symmetry.space_group_name_H-M   'P 1'
#
loop_
_entity.id
_entity.type
_entity.pdbx_description
1 polymer ?
#
loop_
_entity_poly.entity_id
_entity_poly.type
_entity_poly.pdbx_seq_one_letter_code
_entity_poly.pdbx_strand_id
1 'polypeptide(L)'
;MYFAYPMKTFFLWSIASLYSIFSIAQDSPSQIDIVDFKTAAVDIYVNENSEIISGTVSYNLTILKDTPSLFIDAKTSHATMLK
;
A
#
# COMPACT_ATOMS: atom_id res chain seq x y z
N MET A 1 38.93 -40.41 -0.54
CA MET A 1 38.40 -39.31 0.31
C MET A 1 38.41 -38.04 -0.54
N TYR A 2 37.33 -37.78 -1.29
CA TYR A 2 37.26 -36.71 -2.29
C TYR A 2 36.71 -35.42 -1.68
N PHE A 3 37.58 -34.58 -1.12
CA PHE A 3 37.25 -33.21 -0.68
C PHE A 3 37.41 -32.22 -1.85
N ALA A 4 36.71 -32.44 -2.97
CA ALA A 4 36.74 -31.52 -4.12
C ALA A 4 35.46 -30.66 -4.24
N TYR A 5 34.47 -30.89 -3.37
CA TYR A 5 33.17 -30.21 -3.39
C TYR A 5 33.08 -28.83 -2.70
N PRO A 6 33.93 -28.40 -1.75
CA PRO A 6 33.63 -27.18 -0.98
C PRO A 6 33.92 -25.87 -1.72
N MET A 7 34.86 -25.84 -2.67
CA MET A 7 35.23 -24.57 -3.34
C MET A 7 34.16 -24.06 -4.32
N LYS A 8 33.50 -24.98 -5.04
CA LYS A 8 32.44 -24.60 -6.01
C LYS A 8 31.22 -24.06 -5.29
N THR A 9 30.83 -24.69 -4.17
CA THR A 9 29.71 -24.22 -3.36
C THR A 9 30.04 -22.86 -2.76
N PHE A 10 31.22 -22.65 -2.18
CA PHE A 10 31.63 -21.35 -1.66
C PHE A 10 31.48 -20.22 -2.68
N PHE A 11 31.91 -20.44 -3.93
CA PHE A 11 31.80 -19.44 -4.98
C PHE A 11 30.34 -19.08 -5.33
N LEU A 12 29.45 -20.08 -5.38
CA LEU A 12 28.00 -19.86 -5.56
C LEU A 12 27.38 -19.10 -4.40
N TRP A 13 27.79 -19.39 -3.16
CA TRP A 13 27.34 -18.66 -1.96
C TRP A 13 27.83 -17.20 -1.97
N SER A 14 29.05 -16.93 -2.43
CA SER A 14 29.58 -15.56 -2.60
C SER A 14 28.79 -14.76 -3.64
N ILE A 15 28.40 -15.38 -4.74
CA ILE A 15 27.60 -14.74 -5.78
C ILE A 15 26.19 -14.44 -5.24
N ALA A 16 25.56 -15.41 -4.58
CA ALA A 16 24.23 -15.23 -3.98
C ALA A 16 24.21 -14.14 -2.90
N SER A 17 25.28 -14.03 -2.09
CA SER A 17 25.40 -12.97 -1.07
C SER A 17 25.68 -11.58 -1.66
N LEU A 18 26.31 -11.50 -2.84
CA LEU A 18 26.44 -10.23 -3.57
C LEU A 18 25.09 -9.79 -4.15
N TYR A 19 24.24 -10.73 -4.57
CA TYR A 19 22.90 -10.41 -5.09
C TYR A 19 21.90 -10.01 -4.00
N SER A 20 22.11 -10.38 -2.73
CA SER A 20 21.20 -9.99 -1.64
C SER A 20 21.25 -8.49 -1.33
N ILE A 21 22.33 -7.78 -1.70
CA ILE A 21 22.47 -6.33 -1.53
C ILE A 21 21.56 -5.55 -2.50
N PHE A 22 21.13 -6.16 -3.62
CA PHE A 22 20.15 -5.54 -4.52
C PHE A 22 18.70 -5.70 -4.04
N SER A 23 18.47 -6.51 -3.00
CA SER A 23 17.17 -6.70 -2.36
C SER A 23 16.97 -5.77 -1.16
N ILE A 24 17.62 -4.60 -1.15
CA ILE A 24 17.28 -3.54 -0.20
C ILE A 24 15.80 -3.23 -0.41
N ALA A 25 15.00 -3.41 0.65
CA ALA A 25 13.62 -2.99 0.69
C ALA A 25 13.59 -1.51 0.30
N GLN A 26 13.10 -1.22 -0.91
CA GLN A 26 12.83 0.15 -1.30
C GLN A 26 11.70 0.60 -0.38
N ASP A 27 11.99 1.55 0.51
CA ASP A 27 10.95 2.26 1.23
C ASP A 27 9.96 2.76 0.18
N SER A 28 8.74 2.20 0.20
CA SER A 28 7.70 2.61 -0.72
C SER A 28 7.52 4.13 -0.55
N PRO A 29 7.62 4.93 -1.61
CA PRO A 29 7.35 6.35 -1.50
C PRO A 29 5.98 6.55 -0.85
N SER A 30 5.88 7.51 0.07
CA SER A 30 4.61 7.82 0.68
C SER A 30 3.64 8.30 -0.40
N GLN A 31 2.38 7.86 -0.35
CA GLN A 31 1.40 8.25 -1.38
C GLN A 31 1.18 9.77 -1.42
N ILE A 32 1.45 10.47 -0.31
CA ILE A 32 1.42 11.94 -0.23
C ILE A 32 2.50 12.61 -1.09
N ASP A 33 3.59 11.89 -1.42
CA ASP A 33 4.66 12.38 -2.30
C ASP A 33 4.33 12.16 -3.79
N ILE A 34 3.23 11.46 -4.07
CA ILE A 34 2.77 11.07 -5.40
C ILE A 34 1.45 11.78 -5.74
N VAL A 35 0.55 11.92 -4.76
CA VAL A 35 -0.77 12.53 -4.93
C VAL A 35 -1.07 13.53 -3.82
N ASP A 36 -1.64 14.65 -4.25
CA ASP A 36 -2.08 15.74 -3.39
C ASP A 36 -3.62 15.78 -3.35
N PHE A 37 -4.20 15.31 -2.26
CA PHE A 37 -5.64 15.34 -2.03
C PHE A 37 -6.09 16.77 -1.67
N LYS A 38 -6.94 17.38 -2.49
CA LYS A 38 -7.39 18.76 -2.31
C LYS A 38 -8.67 18.84 -1.49
N THR A 39 -9.72 18.20 -1.99
CA THR A 39 -11.04 18.24 -1.37
C THR A 39 -11.75 16.90 -1.54
N ALA A 40 -12.68 16.61 -0.63
CA ALA A 40 -13.60 15.49 -0.74
C ALA A 40 -15.02 16.01 -0.51
N ALA A 41 -15.94 15.60 -1.38
CA ALA A 41 -17.37 15.81 -1.22
C ALA A 41 -18.03 14.47 -0.88
N VAL A 42 -18.99 14.48 0.04
CA VAL A 42 -19.66 13.27 0.52
C VAL A 42 -21.16 13.46 0.40
N ASP A 43 -21.81 12.58 -0.35
CA ASP A 43 -23.26 12.44 -0.41
C ASP A 43 -23.66 11.23 0.42
N ILE A 44 -24.33 11.47 1.55
CA ILE A 44 -24.73 10.42 2.50
C ILE A 44 -26.23 10.16 2.37
N TYR A 45 -26.58 8.90 2.18
CA TYR A 45 -27.94 8.40 2.27
C TYR A 45 -28.12 7.63 3.58
N VAL A 46 -28.99 8.16 4.44
CA VAL A 46 -29.36 7.56 5.72
C VAL A 46 -30.78 7.01 5.61
N ASN A 47 -30.95 5.74 5.96
CA ASN A 47 -32.25 5.12 6.10
C ASN A 47 -32.53 4.92 7.58
N GLU A 48 -33.56 5.58 8.11
CA GLU A 48 -33.93 5.52 9.54
C GLU A 48 -34.27 4.10 10.02
N ASN A 49 -34.61 3.19 9.09
CA ASN A 49 -34.92 1.80 9.37
C ASN A 49 -33.71 0.86 9.20
N SER A 50 -32.50 1.38 8.99
CA SER A 50 -31.29 0.60 8.75
C SER A 50 -30.10 1.15 9.52
N GLU A 51 -29.28 0.26 10.07
CA GLU A 51 -27.98 0.62 10.66
C GLU A 51 -26.88 0.85 9.60
N ILE A 52 -27.21 0.67 8.31
CA ILE A 52 -26.28 0.85 7.20
C ILE A 52 -26.38 2.28 6.67
N ILE A 53 -25.27 3.02 6.78
CA ILE A 53 -25.08 4.30 6.11
C ILE A 53 -24.51 4.02 4.73
N SER A 54 -25.18 4.51 3.69
CA SER A 54 -24.72 4.39 2.30
C SER A 54 -24.39 5.76 1.74
N GLY A 55 -23.60 5.83 0.68
CA GLY A 55 -23.26 7.13 0.10
C GLY A 55 -22.23 7.04 -1.01
N THR A 56 -21.89 8.21 -1.55
CA THR A 56 -20.81 8.38 -2.54
C THR A 56 -19.82 9.41 -2.02
N VAL A 57 -18.52 9.12 -2.15
CA VAL A 57 -17.45 10.07 -1.86
C VAL A 57 -16.77 10.44 -3.18
N SER A 58 -16.74 11.73 -3.48
CA SER A 58 -16.05 12.30 -4.64
C SER A 58 -14.79 13.01 -4.20
N TYR A 59 -13.62 12.52 -4.63
CA TYR A 59 -12.33 13.13 -4.33
C TYR A 59 -11.84 14.01 -5.48
N ASN A 60 -11.39 15.22 -5.15
CA ASN A 60 -10.59 16.04 -6.04
C ASN A 60 -9.13 15.97 -5.59
N LEU A 61 -8.28 15.45 -6.46
CA LEU A 61 -6.87 15.23 -6.20
C LEU A 61 -6.02 15.64 -7.39
N THR A 62 -4.75 15.94 -7.13
CA THR A 62 -3.74 16.22 -8.15
C THR A 62 -2.68 15.13 -8.12
N ILE A 63 -2.41 14.53 -9.28
CA ILE A 63 -1.32 13.57 -9.45
C ILE A 63 -0.03 14.36 -9.67
N LEU A 64 0.88 14.31 -8.69
CA LEU A 64 2.17 15.01 -8.73
C LEU A 64 3.23 14.21 -9.49
N LYS A 65 3.14 12.88 -9.45
CA LYS A 65 4.05 11.94 -10.12
C LYS A 65 3.24 10.81 -10.75
N ASP A 66 3.68 10.36 -11.92
CA ASP A 66 3.04 9.25 -12.62
C ASP A 66 3.00 7.99 -11.74
N THR A 67 1.82 7.38 -11.64
CA THR A 67 1.57 6.23 -10.76
C THR A 67 0.51 5.33 -11.37
N PRO A 68 0.69 3.99 -11.35
CA PRO A 68 -0.28 3.06 -11.92
C PRO A 68 -1.54 2.91 -11.06
N SER A 69 -1.47 3.28 -9.77
CA SER A 69 -2.57 3.09 -8.83
C SER A 69 -2.53 4.10 -7.67
N LEU A 70 -3.66 4.19 -6.97
CA LEU A 70 -3.86 4.98 -5.76
C LEU A 70 -4.56 4.11 -4.71
N PHE A 71 -4.20 4.30 -3.45
CA PHE A 71 -4.85 3.66 -2.32
C PHE A 71 -5.76 4.67 -1.61
N ILE A 72 -6.92 4.19 -1.15
CA ILE A 72 -7.84 4.94 -0.29
C ILE A 72 -8.08 4.05 0.92
N ASP A 73 -7.79 4.57 2.11
CA ASP A 73 -8.06 3.85 3.35
C ASP A 73 -9.56 3.87 3.64
N ALA A 74 -10.12 2.70 3.95
CA ALA A 74 -11.53 2.51 4.23
C ALA A 74 -11.67 1.65 5.49
N LYS A 75 -11.99 2.31 6.60
CA LYS A 75 -12.21 1.64 7.89
C LYS A 75 -13.70 1.58 8.22
N THR A 76 -14.21 0.36 8.41
CA THR A 76 -15.55 0.17 8.94
C THR A 76 -15.57 0.50 10.43
N SER A 77 -16.41 1.44 10.83
CA SER A 77 -16.74 1.73 12.23
C SER A 77 -18.21 1.42 12.47
N HIS A 78 -18.53 0.64 13.51
CA HIS A 78 -19.89 0.58 14.04
C HIS A 78 -20.22 1.94 14.66
N ALA A 79 -21.04 2.73 13.97
CA ALA A 79 -21.57 3.98 14.49
C ALA A 79 -22.84 3.66 15.29
N THR A 80 -22.75 3.63 16.62
CA THR A 80 -23.93 3.60 17.48
C THR A 80 -24.62 4.96 17.38
N MET A 81 -25.82 5.02 16.79
CA MET A 81 -26.63 6.24 16.88
C MET A 81 -26.99 6.52 18.34
N LEU A 82 -26.58 7.68 18.85
CA LEU A 82 -27.06 8.20 20.13
C LEU A 82 -28.52 8.61 19.94
N LYS A 83 -29.43 7.92 20.65
CA LYS A 83 -30.84 8.30 20.76
C LYS A 83 -31.03 9.56 21.58
#